data_AF-A0AAD2FQ05-F1
#
_entry.id   AF-A0AAD2FQ05-F1
#
_cell.length_a   1.000
_cell.length_b   1.000
_cell.length_c   1.000
_cell.angle_alpha   90.00
_cell.angle_beta   90.00
_cell.angle_gamma   90.00
#
_symmetry.space_group_name_H-M   'P 1'
#
loop_
_entity.id
_entity.type
_entity.pdbx_description
1 polymer ?
#
loop_
_entity_poly.entity_id
_entity_poly.type
_entity_poly.pdbx_seq_one_letter_code
_entity_poly.pdbx_strand_id
1 'polypeptide(L)'
;MQNYASAKLNKTATEGTIFELFVYIPRRQAPHVQRLRRATAPVIQRKREPLRQHAAANNLQIGPIAEHHLATFNVRAPKGTELAIPTDATTRQAQALDRDQARLQNEDAQALADSNSVYRPVEIELFGGTKAMICMNIVLLRQALSLPNHKSFHQGIYNEYTHPVLPDGADMLM
;
A
#
# COMPACT_ATOMS: atom_id res chain seq x y z
N MET A 1 -95.68 -20.49 20.59
CA MET A 1 -94.36 -21.04 20.21
C MET A 1 -93.51 -19.90 19.68
N GLN A 2 -92.34 -19.71 20.31
CA GLN A 2 -91.18 -18.85 19.99
C GLN A 2 -91.39 -17.55 19.20
N ASN A 3 -91.32 -16.42 19.93
CA ASN A 3 -90.96 -15.11 19.37
C ASN A 3 -89.45 -14.92 19.46
N TYR A 4 -88.80 -14.86 18.30
CA TYR A 4 -87.44 -14.37 18.12
C TYR A 4 -87.46 -12.84 18.18
N ALA A 5 -86.77 -12.24 19.14
CA ALA A 5 -86.46 -10.81 19.11
C ALA A 5 -85.10 -10.54 19.76
N SER A 6 -84.08 -10.65 18.91
CA SER A 6 -82.87 -9.82 18.82
C SER A 6 -82.67 -8.78 19.95
N ALA A 7 -81.85 -9.12 20.95
CA ALA A 7 -81.17 -8.12 21.76
C ALA A 7 -79.80 -7.83 21.11
N LYS A 8 -79.78 -6.90 20.14
CA LYS A 8 -78.52 -6.29 19.72
C LYS A 8 -77.99 -5.50 20.92
N LEU A 9 -76.98 -6.05 21.60
CA LEU A 9 -76.23 -5.33 22.62
C LEU A 9 -75.68 -4.05 21.99
N ASN A 10 -76.02 -2.91 22.59
CA ASN A 10 -75.47 -1.61 22.23
C ASN A 10 -73.99 -1.58 22.63
N LYS A 11 -73.12 -2.11 21.76
CA LYS A 11 -71.68 -1.90 21.89
C LYS A 11 -71.39 -0.45 21.57
N THR A 12 -70.97 0.30 22.58
CA THR A 12 -70.52 1.68 22.41
C THR A 12 -69.27 1.68 21.52
N ALA A 13 -69.05 2.71 20.69
CA ALA A 13 -67.93 2.75 19.74
C ALA A 13 -66.54 2.55 20.38
N THR A 14 -66.44 2.75 21.69
CA THR A 14 -65.28 2.46 22.54
C THR A 14 -65.01 0.97 22.79
N GLU A 15 -66.02 0.09 22.74
CA GLU A 15 -65.87 -1.37 22.97
C GLU A 15 -65.47 -2.14 21.70
N GLY A 16 -65.56 -1.50 20.52
CA GLY A 16 -65.27 -2.11 19.23
C GLY A 16 -63.91 -1.74 18.64
N THR A 17 -63.13 -0.90 19.31
CA THR A 17 -61.95 -0.29 18.69
C THR A 17 -60.66 -0.72 19.40
N ILE A 18 -59.85 -1.54 18.73
CA ILE A 18 -58.49 -1.89 19.14
C ILE A 18 -57.55 -0.98 18.38
N PHE A 19 -56.74 -0.20 19.11
CA PHE A 19 -55.66 0.58 18.51
C PHE A 19 -54.32 -0.11 18.79
N GLU A 20 -53.60 -0.48 17.73
CA GLU A 20 -52.20 -0.86 17.83
C GLU A 20 -51.31 0.36 17.64
N LEU A 21 -50.58 0.70 18.70
CA LEU A 21 -49.61 1.79 18.69
C LEU A 21 -48.21 1.22 18.47
N PHE A 22 -47.64 1.46 17.29
CA PHE A 22 -46.25 1.15 17.01
C PHE A 22 -45.37 2.35 17.37
N VAL A 23 -44.77 2.33 18.56
CA VAL A 23 -43.78 3.32 18.96
C VAL A 23 -42.43 2.91 18.38
N TYR A 24 -41.95 3.65 17.37
CA TYR A 24 -40.60 3.47 16.86
C TYR A 24 -39.60 4.11 17.82
N ILE A 25 -38.92 3.28 18.60
CA ILE A 25 -37.75 3.71 19.36
C ILE A 25 -36.55 3.63 18.42
N PRO A 26 -35.95 4.76 17.98
CA PRO A 26 -34.74 4.69 17.18
C PRO A 26 -33.67 3.95 17.97
N ARG A 27 -33.04 2.97 17.33
CA ARG A 27 -31.96 2.20 17.92
C ARG A 27 -30.93 3.19 18.47
N ARG A 28 -30.71 3.19 19.80
CA ARG A 28 -29.56 3.89 20.39
C ARG A 28 -28.35 3.45 19.57
N GLN A 29 -27.63 4.41 19.00
CA GLN A 29 -26.45 4.15 18.19
C GLN A 29 -25.63 3.10 18.95
N ALA A 30 -25.44 1.93 18.33
CA ALA A 30 -24.65 0.86 18.94
C ALA A 30 -23.35 1.47 19.46
N PRO A 31 -22.88 1.11 20.68
CA PRO A 31 -21.69 1.69 21.26
C PRO A 31 -20.58 1.61 20.22
N HIS A 32 -20.19 2.79 19.74
CA HIS A 32 -19.21 3.08 18.70
C HIS A 32 -18.64 1.82 18.01
N VAL A 33 -19.43 1.16 17.14
CA VAL A 33 -18.90 0.09 16.28
C VAL A 33 -17.68 0.69 15.62
N GLN A 34 -16.50 0.13 15.88
CA GLN A 34 -15.23 0.62 15.36
C GLN A 34 -15.31 0.61 13.84
N ARG A 35 -15.76 1.73 13.26
CA ARG A 35 -15.84 1.89 11.81
C ARG A 35 -14.41 1.81 11.30
N LEU A 36 -14.19 0.91 10.33
CA LEU A 36 -12.91 0.79 9.62
C LEU A 36 -12.45 2.19 9.20
N ARG A 37 -11.35 2.65 9.80
CA ARG A 37 -10.85 4.01 9.57
C ARG A 37 -10.01 4.01 8.30
N ARG A 38 -10.39 4.84 7.33
CA ARG A 38 -9.65 4.98 6.09
C ARG A 38 -8.33 5.70 6.34
N ALA A 39 -7.23 5.09 5.92
CA ALA A 39 -5.93 5.73 5.85
C ALA A 39 -5.80 6.49 4.53
N THR A 40 -6.24 7.76 4.51
CA THR A 40 -6.07 8.64 3.35
C THR A 40 -4.70 9.31 3.38
N ALA A 41 -4.14 9.61 2.21
CA ALA A 41 -2.85 10.27 2.05
C ALA A 41 -2.64 11.49 2.99
N PRO A 42 -3.56 12.47 3.09
CA PRO A 42 -3.37 13.62 3.98
C PRO A 42 -3.36 13.22 5.47
N VAL A 43 -4.09 12.19 5.86
CA VAL A 43 -4.15 11.72 7.26
C VAL A 43 -2.88 10.94 7.62
N ILE A 44 -2.36 10.13 6.68
CA ILE A 44 -1.07 9.45 6.82
C ILE A 44 0.05 10.50 6.95
N GLN A 45 0.06 11.53 6.11
CA GLN A 45 1.09 12.56 6.14
C GLN A 45 1.09 13.33 7.47
N ARG A 46 -0.08 13.66 8.02
CA ARG A 46 -0.18 14.28 9.36
C ARG A 46 0.29 13.36 10.49
N LYS A 47 0.25 12.04 10.31
CA LYS A 47 0.67 11.05 11.30
C LYS A 47 2.17 10.74 11.28
N ARG A 48 2.89 11.14 10.23
CA ARG A 48 4.35 10.96 10.11
C ARG A 48 5.12 11.74 11.18
N GLU A 49 4.79 13.01 11.37
CA GLU A 49 5.55 13.87 12.29
C GLU A 49 5.48 13.39 13.76
N PRO A 50 4.30 13.08 14.34
CA PRO A 50 4.24 12.49 15.67
C PRO A 50 4.97 11.14 15.77
N LEU A 51 4.96 10.35 14.69
CA LEU A 51 5.68 9.07 14.64
C LEU A 51 7.20 9.27 14.69
N ARG A 52 7.73 10.26 13.96
CA ARG A 52 9.16 10.63 14.02
C ARG A 52 9.57 11.09 15.41
N GLN A 53 8.75 11.93 16.04
CA GLN A 53 9.01 12.41 17.40
C GLN A 53 9.03 11.26 18.41
N HIS A 54 8.06 10.34 18.31
CA HIS A 54 8.03 9.15 19.14
C HIS A 54 9.23 8.23 18.88
N ALA A 55 9.63 8.04 17.63
CA ALA A 55 10.81 7.25 17.27
C ALA A 55 12.10 7.87 17.83
N ALA A 56 12.27 9.18 17.69
CA ALA A 56 13.42 9.92 18.21
C ALA A 56 13.50 9.84 19.74
N ALA A 57 12.37 10.00 20.44
CA ALA A 57 12.30 9.86 21.90
C ALA A 57 12.72 8.47 22.40
N ASN A 58 12.53 7.43 21.57
CA ASN A 58 12.90 6.05 21.88
C ASN A 58 14.23 5.61 21.23
N ASN A 59 15.01 6.53 20.65
CA ASN A 59 16.24 6.24 19.91
C ASN A 59 16.08 5.20 18.79
N LEU A 60 14.92 5.17 18.14
CA LEU A 60 14.61 4.27 17.03
C LEU A 60 14.87 4.96 15.70
N GLN A 61 15.72 4.35 14.87
CA GLN A 61 15.88 4.78 13.47
C GLN A 61 14.82 4.11 12.62
N ILE A 62 13.98 4.91 11.95
CA ILE A 62 12.92 4.46 11.06
C ILE A 62 13.16 5.08 9.70
N GLY A 63 13.35 4.24 8.68
CA GLY A 63 13.49 4.70 7.30
C GLY A 63 12.14 5.05 6.66
N PRO A 64 12.14 5.62 5.45
CA PRO A 64 10.94 6.14 4.79
C PRO A 64 9.87 5.07 4.50
N ILE A 65 10.26 3.82 4.22
CA ILE A 65 9.34 2.72 3.92
C ILE A 65 8.67 2.25 5.21
N ALA A 66 9.46 1.97 6.26
CA ALA A 66 8.93 1.62 7.57
C ALA A 66 8.07 2.75 8.15
N GLU A 67 8.47 4.01 7.96
CA GLU A 67 7.68 5.17 8.39
C GLU A 67 6.30 5.17 7.72
N HIS A 68 6.23 4.94 6.40
CA HIS A 68 4.96 4.92 5.69
C HIS A 68 4.04 3.80 6.17
N HIS A 69 4.58 2.61 6.37
CA HIS A 69 3.85 1.47 6.94
C HIS A 69 3.30 1.80 8.33
N LEU A 70 4.16 2.30 9.23
CA LEU A 70 3.81 2.64 10.60
C LEU A 70 2.80 3.79 10.70
N ALA A 71 2.94 4.81 9.85
CA ALA A 71 1.96 5.89 9.76
C ALA A 71 0.59 5.33 9.34
N THR A 72 0.56 4.42 8.36
CA THR A 72 -0.67 3.77 7.90
C THR A 72 -1.30 2.92 9.00
N PHE A 73 -0.49 2.14 9.72
CA PHE A 73 -0.91 1.34 10.86
C PHE A 73 -1.55 2.22 11.96
N ASN A 74 -0.87 3.29 12.37
CA ASN A 74 -1.34 4.20 13.42
C ASN A 74 -2.54 5.07 13.01
N VAL A 75 -2.78 5.29 11.71
CA VAL A 75 -4.01 5.93 11.23
C VAL A 75 -5.22 5.01 11.38
N ARG A 76 -5.03 3.70 11.17
CA ARG A 76 -6.09 2.70 11.26
C ARG A 76 -6.45 2.35 12.71
N ALA A 77 -5.55 2.64 13.66
CA ALA A 77 -5.81 2.47 15.08
C ALA A 77 -7.03 3.32 15.54
N PRO A 78 -7.81 2.81 16.52
CA PRO A 78 -8.91 3.55 17.13
C PRO A 78 -8.47 4.92 17.66
N LYS A 79 -9.43 5.85 17.75
CA LYS A 79 -9.15 7.18 18.30
C LYS A 79 -8.78 7.05 19.78
N GLY A 80 -7.68 7.71 20.18
CA GLY A 80 -7.17 7.66 21.55
C GLY A 80 -6.19 6.50 21.80
N THR A 81 -5.95 5.62 20.83
CA THR A 81 -4.85 4.65 20.92
C THR A 81 -3.52 5.39 20.88
N GLU A 82 -2.64 5.06 21.83
CA GLU A 82 -1.27 5.55 21.86
C GLU A 82 -0.52 5.14 20.59
N LEU A 83 0.45 5.96 20.21
CA LEU A 83 1.25 5.70 19.04
C LEU A 83 2.14 4.49 19.32
N ALA A 84 2.06 3.49 18.46
CA ALA A 84 2.75 2.21 18.64
C ALA A 84 3.59 1.86 17.42
N ILE A 85 4.71 1.18 17.68
CA ILE A 85 5.58 0.59 16.65
C ILE A 85 5.46 -0.93 16.77
N PRO A 86 4.59 -1.59 15.98
CA PRO A 86 4.47 -3.04 16.00
C PRO A 86 5.79 -3.73 15.61
N THR A 87 6.07 -4.88 16.23
CA THR A 87 7.22 -5.74 15.93
C THR A 87 6.87 -6.87 14.96
N ASP A 88 5.86 -6.66 14.13
CA ASP A 88 5.35 -7.66 13.19
C ASP A 88 6.32 -7.93 12.02
N ALA A 89 6.03 -8.99 11.26
CA ALA A 89 6.84 -9.35 10.10
C ALA A 89 6.90 -8.22 9.07
N THR A 90 5.78 -7.52 8.84
CA THR A 90 5.69 -6.41 7.89
C THR A 90 6.58 -5.24 8.27
N THR A 91 6.61 -4.86 9.55
CA THR A 91 7.48 -3.78 10.02
C THR A 91 8.95 -4.17 9.88
N ARG A 92 9.32 -5.41 10.21
CA ARG A 92 10.68 -5.91 10.01
C ARG A 92 11.09 -5.94 8.54
N GLN A 93 10.18 -6.34 7.65
CA GLN A 93 10.41 -6.32 6.21
C GLN A 93 10.58 -4.88 5.69
N ALA A 94 9.74 -3.95 6.13
CA ALA A 94 9.85 -2.54 5.76
C ALA A 94 11.21 -1.94 6.21
N GLN A 95 11.65 -2.26 7.44
CA GLN A 95 12.97 -1.86 7.94
C GLN A 95 14.13 -2.53 7.18
N ALA A 96 13.95 -3.78 6.70
CA ALA A 96 14.94 -4.43 5.86
C ALA A 96 15.07 -3.72 4.51
N LEU A 97 13.94 -3.37 3.88
CA LEU A 97 13.92 -2.61 2.63
C LEU A 97 14.55 -1.22 2.79
N ASP A 98 14.33 -0.55 3.92
CA ASP A 98 14.99 0.73 4.22
C ASP A 98 16.52 0.58 4.28
N ARG A 99 17.03 -0.51 4.90
CA ARG A 99 18.46 -0.81 4.94
C ARG A 99 19.02 -1.11 3.56
N ASP A 100 18.29 -1.90 2.76
CA ASP A 100 18.69 -2.20 1.38
C ASP A 100 18.71 -0.94 0.52
N GLN A 101 17.70 -0.08 0.65
CA GLN A 101 17.65 1.21 -0.05
C GLN A 101 18.86 2.09 0.31
N ALA A 102 19.19 2.19 1.61
CA ALA A 102 20.36 2.96 2.06
C ALA A 102 21.67 2.39 1.49
N ARG A 103 21.80 1.05 1.45
CA ARG A 103 22.96 0.37 0.84
C ARG A 103 23.07 0.71 -0.65
N LEU A 104 21.99 0.59 -1.41
CA LEU A 104 21.98 0.88 -2.86
C LEU A 104 22.33 2.35 -3.14
N GLN A 105 21.82 3.29 -2.33
CA GLN A 105 22.15 4.71 -2.47
C GLN A 105 23.65 4.99 -2.22
N ASN A 106 24.25 4.32 -1.24
CA ASN A 106 25.67 4.42 -0.97
C ASN A 106 26.51 3.82 -2.11
N GLU A 107 26.09 2.68 -2.67
CA GLU A 107 26.74 2.07 -3.85
C GLU A 107 26.66 2.97 -5.07
N ASP A 108 25.50 3.58 -5.33
CA ASP A 108 25.32 4.55 -6.41
C ASP A 108 26.24 5.77 -6.21
N ALA A 109 26.27 6.34 -5.00
CA ALA A 109 27.13 7.47 -4.67
C ALA A 109 28.63 7.15 -4.81
N GLN A 110 29.04 5.94 -4.40
CA GLN A 110 30.42 5.48 -4.58
C GLN A 110 30.76 5.27 -6.05
N ALA A 111 29.87 4.67 -6.84
CA ALA A 111 30.08 4.50 -8.29
C ALA A 111 30.17 5.84 -9.04
N LEU A 112 29.44 6.86 -8.56
CA LEU A 112 29.56 8.25 -9.02
C LEU A 112 30.93 8.85 -8.68
N ALA A 113 31.41 8.66 -7.46
CA ALA A 113 32.73 9.14 -7.04
C ALA A 113 33.87 8.44 -7.82
N ASP A 114 33.72 7.14 -8.08
CA ASP A 114 34.69 6.31 -8.81
C ASP A 114 34.51 6.38 -10.35
N SER A 115 33.64 7.28 -10.83
CA SER A 115 33.25 7.40 -12.24
C SER A 115 34.42 7.62 -13.20
N ASN A 116 35.58 8.06 -12.72
CA ASN A 116 36.80 8.17 -13.53
C ASN A 116 37.34 6.83 -14.08
N SER A 117 36.83 5.67 -13.63
CA SER A 117 37.45 4.37 -13.93
C SER A 117 36.63 3.39 -14.78
N VAL A 118 35.36 3.66 -15.08
CA VAL A 118 34.47 2.65 -15.73
C VAL A 118 34.07 3.04 -17.15
N TYR A 119 35.05 3.03 -18.06
CA TYR A 119 34.80 3.07 -19.50
C TYR A 119 34.52 1.66 -20.01
N ARG A 120 33.42 1.48 -20.75
CA ARG A 120 33.10 0.22 -21.44
C ARG A 120 32.80 0.48 -22.91
N PRO A 121 33.19 -0.44 -23.82
CA PRO A 121 32.79 -0.36 -25.22
C PRO A 121 31.27 -0.56 -25.31
N VAL A 122 30.61 0.35 -26.00
CA VAL A 122 29.17 0.31 -26.30
C VAL A 122 29.01 0.39 -27.81
N GLU A 123 28.24 -0.53 -28.38
CA GLU A 123 27.85 -0.46 -29.79
C GLU A 123 26.80 0.63 -29.95
N ILE A 124 27.06 1.57 -30.85
CA ILE A 124 26.10 2.59 -31.25
C ILE A 124 25.90 2.55 -32.76
N GLU A 125 24.70 2.89 -33.19
CA GLU A 125 24.38 3.05 -34.60
C GLU A 125 24.46 4.54 -34.98
N LEU A 126 25.25 4.84 -36.00
CA LEU A 126 25.48 6.18 -36.53
C LEU A 126 24.89 6.26 -37.94
N PHE A 127 24.27 7.41 -38.25
CA PHE A 127 23.87 7.84 -39.60
C PHE A 127 23.27 6.73 -40.49
N GLY A 128 22.16 6.13 -40.06
CA GLY A 128 21.35 5.25 -40.92
C GLY A 128 21.93 3.85 -41.16
N GLY A 129 22.62 3.27 -40.17
CA GLY A 129 22.97 1.85 -40.18
C GLY A 129 24.44 1.52 -39.88
N THR A 130 25.32 2.52 -39.75
CA THR A 130 26.74 2.25 -39.49
C THR A 130 26.95 1.99 -38.01
N LYS A 131 27.33 0.76 -37.66
CA LYS A 131 27.63 0.39 -36.26
C LYS A 131 29.06 0.73 -35.89
N ALA A 132 29.25 1.38 -34.75
CA ALA A 132 30.55 1.74 -34.21
C ALA A 132 30.65 1.36 -32.73
N MET A 133 31.84 0.93 -32.30
CA MET A 133 32.13 0.66 -30.89
C MET A 133 32.81 1.88 -30.27
N ILE A 134 32.16 2.52 -29.29
CA ILE A 134 32.71 3.67 -28.58
C ILE A 134 32.87 3.34 -27.09
N CYS A 135 34.04 3.65 -26.54
CA CYS A 135 34.26 3.56 -25.10
C CYS A 135 33.55 4.71 -24.39
N MET A 136 32.52 4.41 -23.61
CA MET A 136 31.75 5.39 -22.86
C MET A 136 31.83 5.11 -21.36
N ASN A 137 31.78 6.16 -20.56
CA ASN A 137 31.61 6.04 -19.11
C ASN A 137 30.21 5.49 -18.82
N ILE A 138 30.14 4.27 -18.29
CA ILE A 138 28.87 3.58 -18.12
C ILE A 138 27.98 4.24 -17.04
N VAL A 139 28.59 4.91 -16.06
CA VAL A 139 27.88 5.62 -14.99
C VAL A 139 27.18 6.85 -15.57
N LEU A 140 27.88 7.64 -16.39
CA LEU A 140 27.29 8.79 -17.08
C LEU A 140 26.24 8.36 -18.10
N LEU A 141 26.49 7.28 -18.83
CA LEU A 141 25.51 6.75 -19.79
C LEU A 141 24.22 6.32 -19.08
N ARG A 142 24.33 5.61 -17.95
CA ARG A 142 23.17 5.22 -17.14
C ARG A 142 22.42 6.45 -16.62
N GLN A 143 23.11 7.46 -16.11
CA GLN A 143 22.48 8.71 -15.68
C GLN A 143 21.75 9.43 -16.81
N ALA A 144 22.37 9.53 -17.99
CA ALA A 144 21.73 10.14 -19.17
C ALA A 144 20.45 9.40 -19.58
N LEU A 145 20.41 8.08 -19.38
CA LEU A 145 19.26 7.23 -19.64
C LEU A 145 18.31 7.10 -18.43
N SER A 146 18.55 7.83 -17.33
CA SER A 146 17.80 7.72 -16.07
C SER A 146 17.75 6.28 -15.50
N LEU A 147 18.82 5.51 -15.73
CA LEU A 147 18.99 4.16 -15.23
C LEU A 147 19.75 4.14 -13.88
N PRO A 148 19.43 3.19 -12.99
CA PRO A 148 20.20 3.01 -11.76
C PRO A 148 21.66 2.57 -12.01
N ASN A 149 22.58 3.01 -11.14
CA ASN A 149 24.02 2.70 -11.25
C ASN A 149 24.40 1.40 -10.52
N HIS A 150 23.57 0.95 -9.58
CA HIS A 150 23.75 -0.30 -8.85
C HIS A 150 23.32 -1.54 -9.67
N LYS A 151 23.88 -2.70 -9.34
CA LYS A 151 23.73 -3.95 -10.11
C LYS A 151 22.65 -4.89 -9.54
N SER A 152 21.55 -4.34 -9.02
CA SER A 152 20.49 -5.12 -8.36
C SER A 152 19.90 -6.22 -9.25
N PHE A 153 19.80 -6.00 -10.56
CA PHE A 153 19.29 -6.99 -11.53
C PHE A 153 20.27 -8.12 -11.88
N HIS A 154 21.56 -7.95 -11.57
CA HIS A 154 22.61 -8.93 -11.87
C HIS A 154 23.18 -9.62 -10.62
N GLN A 155 22.69 -9.25 -9.43
CA GLN A 155 23.16 -9.77 -8.14
C GLN A 155 22.06 -10.51 -7.37
N GLY A 156 20.94 -10.84 -8.01
CA GLY A 156 19.75 -11.41 -7.36
C GLY A 156 19.16 -12.62 -8.09
N ILE A 157 17.96 -13.05 -7.67
CA ILE A 157 17.25 -14.19 -8.29
C ILE A 157 16.83 -13.98 -9.75
N TYR A 158 17.03 -12.78 -10.31
CA TYR A 158 16.68 -12.42 -11.70
C TYR A 158 17.86 -12.56 -12.68
N ASN A 159 18.99 -13.10 -12.23
CA ASN A 159 20.18 -13.26 -13.07
C ASN A 159 19.97 -14.27 -14.23
N GLU A 160 18.95 -15.13 -14.11
CA GLU A 160 18.65 -16.21 -15.05
C GLU A 160 17.37 -15.95 -15.86
N TYR A 161 17.06 -14.67 -16.18
CA TYR A 161 15.94 -14.40 -17.07
C TYR A 161 16.18 -15.05 -18.44
N THR A 162 15.53 -16.19 -18.64
CA THR A 162 15.45 -16.88 -19.92
C THR A 162 14.20 -16.37 -20.60
N HIS A 163 14.36 -15.65 -21.71
CA HIS A 163 13.22 -15.21 -22.52
C HIS A 163 12.36 -16.45 -22.86
N PRO A 164 11.06 -16.47 -22.51
CA PRO A 164 10.20 -17.56 -22.93
C PRO A 164 10.12 -17.54 -24.45
N VAL A 165 10.66 -18.59 -25.08
CA VAL A 165 10.47 -18.82 -26.50
C VAL A 165 9.01 -19.20 -26.66
N LEU A 166 8.22 -18.30 -27.26
CA LEU A 166 6.88 -18.66 -27.71
C LEU A 166 7.05 -19.78 -28.75
N PRO A 167 6.36 -20.91 -28.62
CA PRO A 167 6.42 -21.94 -29.63
C PRO A 167 6.01 -21.32 -30.97
N ASP A 168 6.82 -21.53 -31.99
CA ASP A 168 6.46 -21.15 -33.35
C ASP A 168 5.09 -21.79 -33.63
N GLY A 169 4.16 -21.00 -34.18
CA GLY A 169 2.75 -21.39 -34.38
C GLY A 169 2.53 -22.61 -35.29
N ALA A 170 3.57 -23.37 -35.61
CA ALA A 170 3.52 -24.62 -36.35
C ALA A 170 3.02 -25.82 -35.51
N ASP A 171 3.10 -25.76 -34.17
CA ASP A 171 2.69 -26.88 -33.28
C ASP A 171 1.29 -26.72 -32.66
N MET A 172 0.49 -25.72 -33.06
CA MET A 172 -0.89 -25.54 -32.58
C MET A 172 -1.96 -26.30 -33.39
N LEU A 173 -1.55 -27.29 -34.21
CA LEU A 173 -2.47 -28.17 -34.93
C LEU A 173 -2.04 -29.64 -34.80
N MET A 174 -2.25 -30.21 -33.61
CA MET A 174 -2.49 -31.64 -33.37
C MET A 174 -3.49 -31.80 -32.24
#